data_AF-A0AAV3YGH3-F1
#
_entry.id   AF-A0AAV3YGH3-F1
#
_cell.length_a   1.000
_cell.length_b   1.000
_cell.length_c   1.000
_cell.angle_alpha   90.00
_cell.angle_beta   90.00
_cell.angle_gamma   90.00
#
_symmetry.space_group_name_H-M   'P 1'
#
loop_
_entity.id
_entity.type
_entity.pdbx_description
1 polymer ?
#
loop_
_entity_poly.entity_id
_entity_poly.type
_entity_poly.pdbx_seq_one_letter_code
_entity_poly.pdbx_strand_id
1 'polypeptide(L)'
;MGCCFSSDEDKDQDVPHTNERTPLLDPSHADQIQNIQGGRVSRNSVSQNHKGDEQSEFSRILRQTAINVIDVTSSESQNMEQGEMQDRATQYSNRLNMVLSASGKSRVFPPHLPTGITSPQMTLSAPPVSLSDVQLISSFSEKCASAAKEIKIQHKESLVVTFGVP
;
A
#
# COMPACT_ATOMS: atom_id res chain seq x y z
N MET A 1 24.49 8.47 -1.72
CA MET A 1 24.45 8.11 -3.15
C MET A 1 23.18 7.31 -3.36
N GLY A 2 22.15 7.95 -3.91
CA GLY A 2 20.87 7.32 -4.21
C GLY A 2 20.97 6.57 -5.54
N CYS A 3 20.66 5.28 -5.53
CA CYS A 3 20.53 4.48 -6.74
C CYS A 3 19.11 4.62 -7.28
N CYS A 4 18.95 5.52 -8.25
CA CYS A 4 17.89 5.42 -9.25
C CYS A 4 18.26 4.29 -10.22
N PHE A 5 17.42 3.25 -10.31
CA PHE A 5 17.50 2.30 -11.42
C PHE A 5 16.59 2.80 -12.55
N SER A 6 17.14 3.68 -13.39
CA SER A 6 16.71 3.81 -14.78
C SER A 6 17.70 2.99 -15.60
N SER A 7 17.35 1.74 -15.87
CA SER A 7 17.94 1.00 -16.98
C SER A 7 16.94 1.09 -18.12
N ASP A 8 17.17 2.03 -19.03
CA ASP A 8 16.63 1.98 -20.38
C ASP A 8 17.30 0.79 -21.08
N GLU A 9 16.64 -0.37 -21.05
CA GLU A 9 16.86 -1.39 -22.05
C GLU A 9 15.54 -1.60 -22.80
N ASP A 10 15.50 -1.10 -24.04
CA ASP A 10 14.52 -1.42 -25.07
C ASP A 10 14.46 -2.94 -25.25
N LYS A 11 13.48 -3.58 -24.60
CA LYS A 11 12.97 -4.89 -24.98
C LYS A 11 11.46 -4.86 -24.89
N ASP A 12 10.84 -4.86 -26.07
CA ASP A 12 9.42 -5.10 -26.31
C ASP A 12 8.92 -6.31 -25.50
N GLN A 13 8.29 -6.09 -24.35
CA GLN A 13 7.31 -6.98 -23.74
C GLN A 13 6.31 -6.13 -22.95
N ASP A 14 5.01 -6.37 -23.20
CA ASP A 14 3.84 -5.78 -22.54
C ASP A 14 3.91 -5.94 -21.00
N VAL A 15 4.60 -5.03 -20.30
CA VAL A 15 4.53 -4.91 -18.85
C VAL A 15 3.45 -3.88 -18.52
N PRO A 16 2.37 -4.23 -17.81
CA PRO A 16 1.34 -3.27 -17.43
C PRO A 16 1.98 -2.22 -16.53
N HIS A 17 1.94 -0.95 -16.96
CA HIS A 17 2.31 0.19 -16.12
C HIS A 17 1.54 0.12 -14.79
N THR A 18 2.26 -0.18 -13.71
CA THR A 18 1.71 -0.09 -12.36
C THR A 18 1.39 1.38 -12.07
N ASN A 19 0.11 1.72 -12.16
CA ASN A 19 -0.43 3.04 -11.87
C ASN A 19 -1.22 3.02 -10.55
N GLU A 20 -1.74 4.16 -10.10
CA GLU A 20 -2.51 4.30 -8.84
C GLU A 20 -3.80 3.45 -8.81
N ARG A 21 -4.20 2.92 -9.97
CA ARG A 21 -5.32 2.01 -10.18
C ARG A 21 -4.94 0.53 -10.20
N THR A 22 -3.66 0.18 -10.03
CA THR A 22 -3.25 -1.22 -9.97
C THR A 22 -3.64 -1.78 -8.61
N PRO A 23 -4.52 -2.79 -8.54
CA PRO A 23 -4.87 -3.41 -7.27
C PRO A 23 -3.62 -4.04 -6.65
N LEU A 24 -3.35 -3.69 -5.39
CA LEU A 24 -2.19 -4.19 -4.63
C LEU A 24 -2.30 -5.68 -4.27
N LEU A 25 -3.46 -6.30 -4.54
CA LEU A 25 -3.74 -7.70 -4.30
C LEU A 25 -4.19 -8.33 -5.61
N ASP A 26 -3.51 -9.41 -5.99
CA ASP A 26 -3.83 -10.19 -7.17
C ASP A 26 -5.22 -10.83 -6.98
N PRO A 27 -6.20 -10.58 -7.87
CA PRO A 27 -7.58 -11.07 -7.72
C PRO A 27 -7.68 -12.61 -7.66
N SER A 28 -6.64 -13.33 -8.06
CA SER A 28 -6.50 -14.78 -7.94
C SER A 28 -6.57 -15.30 -6.49
N HIS A 29 -6.27 -14.47 -5.48
CA HIS A 29 -6.31 -14.87 -4.07
C HIS A 29 -7.67 -14.72 -3.39
N ALA A 30 -8.64 -14.03 -3.99
CA ALA A 30 -9.97 -13.87 -3.41
C ALA A 30 -10.77 -15.20 -3.39
N ASP A 31 -10.50 -16.09 -4.35
CA ASP A 31 -11.23 -17.37 -4.48
C ASP A 31 -10.77 -18.44 -3.47
N GLN A 32 -9.60 -18.31 -2.84
CA GLN A 32 -9.09 -19.34 -1.91
C GLN A 32 -9.67 -19.26 -0.50
N ILE A 33 -10.30 -18.14 -0.11
CA ILE A 33 -10.79 -17.94 1.26
C ILE A 33 -12.11 -18.68 1.52
N GLN A 34 -12.86 -19.06 0.48
CA GLN A 34 -14.18 -19.71 0.66
C GLN A 34 -14.14 -21.24 0.79
N ASN A 35 -13.00 -21.91 0.60
CA ASN A 35 -12.96 -23.37 0.49
C ASN A 35 -12.72 -24.15 1.81
N ILE A 36 -12.92 -23.53 2.99
CA ILE A 36 -12.66 -24.17 4.31
C ILE A 36 -13.95 -24.52 5.07
N GLN A 37 -15.15 -24.35 4.49
CA GLN A 37 -16.39 -24.82 5.12
C GLN A 37 -16.96 -26.04 4.38
N GLY A 38 -16.88 -27.18 5.05
CA GLY A 38 -17.29 -28.47 4.55
C GLY A 38 -18.77 -28.53 4.18
N GLY A 39 -19.03 -28.90 2.93
CA GLY A 39 -20.36 -29.25 2.43
C GLY A 39 -20.19 -30.17 1.23
N ARG A 40 -20.65 -31.41 1.35
CA ARG A 40 -20.54 -32.45 0.32
C ARG A 40 -21.29 -31.99 -0.95
N VAL A 41 -20.58 -31.65 -2.02
CA VAL A 41 -21.22 -31.42 -3.32
C VAL A 41 -21.18 -32.71 -4.14
N SER A 42 -22.38 -33.24 -4.33
CA SER A 42 -22.69 -34.43 -5.12
C SER A 42 -22.15 -34.31 -6.54
N ARG A 43 -21.45 -35.37 -6.95
CA ARG A 43 -20.86 -35.53 -8.28
C ARG A 43 -21.95 -36.02 -9.24
N ASN A 44 -22.71 -35.12 -9.85
CA ASN A 44 -23.60 -35.46 -10.96
C ASN A 44 -23.22 -34.66 -12.22
N SER A 45 -22.74 -35.42 -13.20
CA SER A 45 -22.61 -35.07 -14.61
C SER A 45 -23.89 -34.45 -15.18
N VAL A 46 -23.75 -33.55 -16.18
CA VAL A 46 -24.51 -33.52 -17.44
C VAL A 46 -24.12 -32.28 -18.27
N SER A 47 -23.65 -32.53 -19.48
CA SER A 47 -23.74 -31.74 -20.72
C SER A 47 -23.18 -30.32 -20.79
N GLN A 48 -22.19 -30.14 -21.67
CA GLN A 48 -21.84 -28.87 -22.31
C GLN A 48 -23.11 -28.17 -22.86
N ASN A 49 -23.29 -26.91 -22.50
CA ASN A 49 -24.24 -25.99 -23.12
C ASN A 49 -23.66 -24.57 -23.05
N HIS A 50 -23.53 -23.93 -24.22
CA HIS A 50 -23.09 -22.52 -24.38
C HIS A 50 -23.96 -21.49 -23.61
N LYS A 51 -25.05 -21.91 -22.97
CA LYS A 51 -25.86 -21.09 -22.04
C LYS A 51 -25.23 -20.88 -20.66
N GLY A 52 -24.21 -21.65 -20.29
CA GLY A 52 -23.52 -21.51 -19.01
C GLY A 52 -22.63 -20.26 -18.94
N ASP A 53 -22.14 -19.80 -20.09
CA ASP A 53 -21.16 -18.72 -20.17
C ASP A 53 -21.81 -17.35 -19.93
N GLU A 54 -22.92 -17.04 -20.62
CA GLU A 54 -23.66 -15.78 -20.44
C GLU A 54 -24.18 -15.62 -19.00
N GLN A 55 -24.66 -16.71 -18.38
CA GLN A 55 -25.12 -16.70 -17.00
C GLN A 55 -23.96 -16.55 -15.99
N SER A 56 -22.79 -17.11 -16.31
CA SER A 56 -21.56 -16.96 -15.53
C SER A 56 -21.03 -15.52 -15.60
N GLU A 57 -21.03 -14.92 -16.79
CA GLU A 57 -20.63 -13.53 -17.00
C GLU A 57 -21.58 -12.56 -16.31
N PHE A 58 -22.90 -12.78 -16.38
CA PHE A 58 -23.86 -12.01 -15.61
C PHE A 58 -23.62 -12.13 -14.10
N SER A 59 -23.32 -13.33 -13.60
CA SER A 59 -23.00 -13.56 -12.18
C SER A 59 -21.69 -12.88 -11.76
N ARG A 60 -20.71 -12.80 -12.67
CA ARG A 60 -19.45 -12.06 -12.47
C ARG A 60 -19.72 -10.56 -12.37
N ILE A 61 -20.54 -10.02 -13.27
CA ILE A 61 -20.94 -8.60 -13.26
C ILE A 61 -21.64 -8.25 -11.96
N LEU A 62 -22.58 -9.08 -11.50
CA LEU A 62 -23.29 -8.84 -10.24
C LEU A 62 -22.36 -8.89 -9.03
N ARG A 63 -21.44 -9.88 -8.96
CA ARG A 63 -20.44 -9.96 -7.89
C ARG A 63 -19.50 -8.76 -7.91
N GLN A 64 -18.98 -8.39 -9.07
CA GLN A 64 -18.09 -7.25 -9.21
C GLN A 64 -18.79 -5.93 -8.85
N THR A 65 -20.05 -5.79 -9.24
CA THR A 65 -20.88 -4.63 -8.88
C THR A 65 -21.11 -4.60 -7.37
N ALA A 66 -21.44 -5.73 -6.74
CA ALA A 66 -21.62 -5.81 -5.29
C ALA A 66 -20.34 -5.47 -4.51
N ILE A 67 -19.17 -5.81 -5.04
CA ILE A 67 -17.86 -5.43 -4.44
C ILE A 67 -17.57 -3.94 -4.62
N ASN A 68 -17.94 -3.37 -5.77
CA ASN A 68 -17.60 -1.98 -6.13
C ASN A 68 -18.60 -0.94 -5.56
N VAL A 69 -19.80 -1.37 -5.19
CA VAL A 69 -20.81 -0.49 -4.57
C VAL A 69 -20.43 -0.25 -3.12
N ILE A 70 -20.34 1.02 -2.74
CA ILE A 70 -20.02 1.43 -1.37
C ILE A 70 -21.31 1.48 -0.55
N ASP A 71 -21.36 0.67 0.51
CA ASP A 71 -22.42 0.78 1.52
C ASP A 71 -22.14 1.95 2.46
N VAL A 72 -22.84 3.05 2.23
CA VAL A 72 -22.77 4.28 3.05
C VAL A 72 -23.38 4.13 4.45
N THR A 73 -24.09 3.04 4.73
CA THR A 73 -24.76 2.79 6.02
C THR A 73 -23.92 1.94 6.99
N SER A 74 -22.82 1.37 6.52
CA SER A 74 -21.94 0.43 7.27
C SER A 74 -21.09 1.05 8.39
N SER A 75 -21.48 2.20 8.95
CA SER A 75 -20.73 2.89 10.03
C SER A 75 -20.81 2.17 11.38
N GLU A 76 -21.64 1.14 11.53
CA GLU A 76 -21.73 0.35 12.76
C GLU A 76 -20.53 -0.59 12.84
N SER A 77 -19.73 -0.42 13.89
CA SER A 77 -18.55 -1.22 14.16
C SER A 77 -18.96 -2.69 14.34
N GLN A 78 -18.67 -3.49 13.31
CA GLN A 78 -18.57 -4.95 13.32
C GLN A 78 -19.64 -5.66 14.16
N ASN A 79 -20.63 -6.23 13.47
CA ASN A 79 -21.55 -7.24 13.99
C ASN A 79 -20.83 -8.59 14.24
N MET A 80 -19.60 -8.54 14.77
CA MET A 80 -18.79 -9.67 15.14
C MET A 80 -19.00 -9.93 16.62
N GLU A 81 -19.45 -11.13 16.95
CA GLU A 81 -19.70 -11.51 18.34
C GLU A 81 -18.37 -11.50 19.12
N GLN A 82 -18.41 -11.08 20.38
CA GLN A 82 -17.22 -11.03 21.24
C GLN A 82 -16.50 -12.39 21.34
N GLY A 83 -17.25 -13.49 21.32
CA GLY A 83 -16.70 -14.84 21.29
C GLY A 83 -15.87 -15.13 20.03
N GLU A 84 -16.38 -14.75 18.86
CA GLU A 84 -15.67 -14.92 17.59
C GLU A 84 -14.39 -14.11 17.53
N MET A 85 -14.40 -12.90 18.11
CA MET A 85 -13.20 -12.06 18.21
C MET A 85 -12.12 -12.74 19.04
N GLN A 86 -12.50 -13.31 20.19
CA GLN A 86 -11.57 -13.95 21.12
C GLN A 86 -10.97 -15.23 20.51
N ASP A 87 -11.78 -16.05 19.86
CA ASP A 87 -11.33 -17.26 19.17
C ASP A 87 -10.39 -16.93 18.02
N ARG A 88 -10.72 -15.90 17.23
CA ARG A 88 -9.90 -15.41 16.13
C ARG A 88 -8.56 -14.84 16.62
N ALA A 89 -8.56 -14.08 17.71
CA ALA A 89 -7.34 -13.56 18.34
C ALA A 89 -6.43 -14.71 18.81
N THR A 90 -7.01 -15.73 19.43
CA THR A 90 -6.28 -16.92 19.88
C THR A 90 -5.70 -17.70 18.70
N GLN A 91 -6.49 -17.88 17.64
CA GLN A 91 -6.03 -18.55 16.41
C GLN A 91 -4.86 -17.81 15.76
N TYR A 92 -4.94 -16.48 15.65
CA TYR A 92 -3.85 -15.68 15.08
C TYR A 92 -2.61 -15.70 15.95
N SER A 93 -2.75 -15.60 17.28
CA SER A 93 -1.63 -15.72 18.21
C SER A 93 -0.91 -17.07 18.07
N ASN A 94 -1.66 -18.17 18.01
CA ASN A 94 -1.10 -19.51 17.85
C ASN A 94 -0.37 -19.66 16.50
N ARG A 95 -1.00 -19.23 15.39
CA ARG A 95 -0.37 -19.27 14.06
C ARG A 95 0.89 -18.43 14.01
N LEU A 96 0.85 -17.24 14.60
CA LEU A 96 2.01 -16.34 14.67
C LEU A 96 3.14 -16.98 15.47
N ASN A 97 2.85 -17.57 16.63
CA ASN A 97 3.84 -18.25 17.45
C ASN A 97 4.48 -19.44 16.72
N MET A 98 3.72 -20.23 15.96
CA MET A 98 4.29 -21.30 15.14
C MET A 98 5.26 -20.77 14.09
N VAL A 99 4.87 -19.70 13.37
CA VAL A 99 5.72 -19.10 12.33
C VAL A 99 6.98 -18.47 12.93
N LEU A 100 6.84 -17.73 14.04
CA LEU A 100 7.98 -17.09 14.70
C LEU A 100 8.94 -18.11 15.30
N SER A 101 8.42 -19.20 15.89
CA SER A 101 9.24 -20.28 16.46
C SER A 101 10.00 -21.05 15.38
N ALA A 102 9.39 -21.27 14.21
CA ALA A 102 10.02 -21.93 13.08
C ALA A 102 11.00 -21.02 12.31
N SER A 103 10.80 -19.70 12.37
CA SER A 103 11.54 -18.75 11.54
C SER A 103 12.99 -18.56 11.96
N GLY A 104 13.44 -19.01 13.15
CA GLY A 104 14.80 -18.79 13.68
C GLY A 104 15.20 -17.32 13.86
N LYS A 105 14.35 -16.38 13.43
CA LYS A 105 14.53 -14.93 13.47
C LYS A 105 13.88 -14.43 14.75
N SER A 106 14.62 -14.56 15.85
CA SER A 106 14.30 -13.90 17.10
C SER A 106 14.34 -12.38 16.87
N ARG A 107 13.21 -11.76 16.50
CA ARG A 107 13.06 -10.29 16.49
C ARG A 107 12.84 -9.76 17.91
N VAL A 108 13.58 -10.27 18.88
CA VAL A 108 13.44 -9.86 20.28
C VAL A 108 14.21 -8.58 20.57
N PHE A 109 15.16 -8.19 19.70
CA PHE A 109 15.93 -6.97 19.89
C PHE A 109 15.91 -6.07 18.65
N PRO A 110 15.75 -4.75 18.84
CA PRO A 110 16.03 -3.81 17.76
C PRO A 110 17.47 -4.05 17.29
N PRO A 111 17.73 -4.01 15.97
CA PRO A 111 19.10 -4.16 15.48
C PRO A 111 19.98 -3.08 16.13
N HIS A 112 21.17 -3.47 16.56
CA HIS A 112 22.16 -2.50 17.04
C HIS A 112 22.46 -1.49 15.93
N LEU A 113 22.78 -0.25 16.33
CA LEU A 113 23.28 0.74 15.37
C LEU A 113 24.51 0.16 14.66
N PRO A 114 24.61 0.33 13.33
CA PRO A 114 25.75 -0.17 12.58
C PRO A 114 27.04 0.49 13.09
N THR A 115 28.09 -0.31 13.31
CA THR A 115 29.42 0.20 13.63
C THR A 115 30.01 0.89 12.41
N GLY A 116 29.79 2.20 12.28
CA GLY A 116 30.18 2.97 11.11
C GLY A 116 31.68 3.31 11.01
N ILE A 117 32.43 3.18 12.11
CA ILE A 117 33.84 3.57 12.19
C ILE A 117 34.61 2.67 13.17
N THR A 118 35.88 2.39 12.87
CA THR A 118 36.76 1.57 13.71
C THR A 118 37.62 2.37 14.69
N SER A 119 37.85 3.66 14.42
CA SER A 119 38.65 4.55 15.27
C SER A 119 37.94 5.91 15.49
N PRO A 120 37.10 6.05 16.52
CA PRO A 120 36.32 7.27 16.75
C PRO A 120 37.15 8.50 17.02
N GLN A 121 38.24 8.35 17.78
CA GLN A 121 39.09 9.49 18.14
C GLN A 121 39.75 10.11 16.90
N MET A 122 40.18 9.28 15.94
CA MET A 122 40.79 9.76 14.70
C MET A 122 39.76 10.45 13.79
N THR A 123 38.56 9.87 13.64
CA THR A 123 37.51 10.47 12.81
C THR A 123 37.02 11.80 13.38
N LEU A 124 36.84 11.90 14.70
CA LEU A 124 36.39 13.14 15.35
C LEU A 124 37.46 14.24 15.38
N SER A 125 38.75 13.86 15.30
CA SER A 125 39.87 14.82 15.24
C SER A 125 40.18 15.30 13.80
N ALA A 126 39.49 14.76 12.80
CA ALA A 126 39.65 15.20 11.41
C ALA A 126 39.17 16.64 11.24
N PRO A 127 39.68 17.38 10.22
CA PRO A 127 39.21 18.72 9.92
C PRO A 127 37.68 18.75 9.73
N PRO A 128 36.98 19.72 10.34
CA PRO A 128 35.54 19.83 10.19
C PRO A 128 35.16 20.22 8.75
N VAL A 129 33.88 20.10 8.43
CA VAL A 129 33.32 20.56 7.14
C VAL A 129 33.67 22.04 6.92
N SER A 130 34.05 22.37 5.68
CA SER A 130 34.48 23.73 5.35
C SER A 130 33.34 24.74 5.49
N LEU A 131 33.66 25.96 5.91
CA LEU A 131 32.65 27.01 6.09
C LEU A 131 32.01 27.40 4.74
N SER A 132 32.77 27.32 3.64
CA SER A 132 32.27 27.52 2.28
C SER A 132 31.18 26.51 1.89
N ASP A 133 31.32 25.24 2.27
CA ASP A 133 30.30 24.22 1.98
C ASP A 133 29.01 24.48 2.78
N VAL A 134 29.15 24.88 4.04
CA VAL A 134 28.01 25.25 4.88
C VAL A 134 27.26 26.44 4.28
N GLN A 135 27.98 27.50 3.89
CA GLN A 135 27.38 28.68 3.24
C GLN A 135 26.71 28.33 1.92
N LEU A 136 27.33 27.47 1.11
CA LEU A 136 26.76 26.99 -0.14
C LEU A 136 25.41 26.29 0.12
N ILE A 137 25.38 25.33 1.05
CA ILE A 137 24.16 24.58 1.40
C ILE A 137 23.08 25.50 1.96
N SER A 138 23.43 26.44 2.85
CA SER A 138 22.49 27.42 3.40
C SER A 138 21.89 28.29 2.31
N SER A 139 22.71 28.86 1.42
CA SER A 139 22.23 29.70 0.33
C SER A 139 21.32 28.94 -0.65
N PHE A 140 21.62 27.66 -0.89
CA PHE A 140 20.78 26.81 -1.73
C PHE A 140 19.45 26.50 -1.05
N SER A 141 19.46 26.19 0.25
CA SER A 141 18.25 25.94 1.04
C SER A 141 17.32 27.15 1.06
N GLU A 142 17.86 28.37 1.20
CA GLU A 142 17.08 29.62 1.14
C GLU A 142 16.42 29.83 -0.23
N LYS A 143 17.12 29.50 -1.32
CA LYS A 143 16.56 29.54 -2.68
C LYS A 143 15.43 28.55 -2.85
N CYS A 144 15.59 27.31 -2.37
CA CYS A 144 14.53 26.31 -2.39
C CYS A 144 13.30 26.76 -1.57
N ALA A 145 13.52 27.32 -0.38
CA ALA A 145 12.45 27.83 0.46
C ALA A 145 11.73 29.02 -0.20
N SER A 146 12.45 29.85 -0.93
CA SER A 146 11.87 30.96 -1.70
C SER A 146 11.04 30.46 -2.88
N ALA A 147 11.55 29.49 -3.65
CA ALA A 147 10.83 28.87 -4.75
C ALA A 147 9.56 28.16 -4.28
N ALA A 148 9.59 27.49 -3.13
CA ALA A 148 8.41 26.84 -2.55
C ALA A 148 7.27 27.83 -2.26
N LYS A 149 7.58 29.09 -1.92
CA LYS A 149 6.57 30.14 -1.71
C LYS A 149 5.91 30.62 -3.01
N GLU A 150 6.52 30.36 -4.16
CA GLU A 150 5.92 30.67 -5.46
C GLU A 150 4.83 29.66 -5.84
N ILE A 151 4.76 28.51 -5.17
CA ILE A 151 3.68 27.53 -5.31
C ILE A 151 2.43 28.09 -4.62
N LYS A 152 1.70 28.96 -5.33
CA LYS A 152 0.45 29.56 -4.87
C LYS A 152 -0.52 29.76 -6.02
N ILE A 153 -1.80 29.77 -5.70
CA ILE A 153 -2.86 30.04 -6.67
C ILE A 153 -2.82 31.53 -7.02
N GLN A 154 -2.65 31.84 -8.31
CA GLN A 154 -2.78 33.21 -8.82
C GLN A 154 -4.26 33.52 -9.03
N HIS A 155 -4.82 34.42 -8.22
CA HIS A 155 -6.20 34.85 -8.34
C HIS A 155 -6.41 35.70 -9.60
N LYS A 156 -7.37 35.31 -10.46
CA LYS A 156 -7.72 36.06 -11.67
C LYS A 156 -9.06 36.80 -11.52
N GLU A 157 -10.08 36.11 -11.05
CA GLU A 157 -11.45 36.62 -10.97
C GLU A 157 -12.07 36.22 -9.63
N SER A 158 -13.05 37.01 -9.16
CA SER A 158 -13.73 36.72 -7.90
C SER A 158 -14.55 35.44 -8.03
N LEU A 159 -14.26 34.44 -7.19
CA LEU A 159 -15.06 33.21 -7.10
C LEU A 159 -16.40 33.43 -6.41
N VAL A 160 -16.55 34.54 -5.68
CA VAL A 160 -17.77 34.89 -4.94
C VAL A 160 -18.26 36.24 -5.41
N VAL A 161 -19.53 36.31 -5.79
CA VAL A 161 -20.22 37.56 -6.12
C VAL A 161 -21.40 37.71 -5.18
N THR A 162 -21.49 38.85 -4.51
CA THR A 162 -22.65 39.20 -3.69
C THR A 162 -23.69 39.84 -4.57
N PHE A 163 -24.88 39.24 -4.64
CA PHE A 163 -26.02 39.84 -5.30
C PHE A 163 -26.72 40.79 -4.32
N GLY A 164 -26.60 42.10 -4.58
CA GLY A 164 -27.41 43.13 -3.93
C GLY A 164 -28.57 43.53 -4.84
N VAL A 165 -29.75 43.73 -4.27
CA VAL A 165 -30.90 44.34 -4.96
C VAL A 165 -30.71 45.86 -4.94
N PRO A 166 -30.95 46.59 -6.06
CA PRO A 166 -30.78 48.04 -6.14
C PRO A 166 -31.71 48.82 -5.21
#